data_AF-A0A854C030-F1
#
_entry.id   AF-A0A854C030-F1
#
_cell.length_a   1.000
_cell.length_b   1.000
_cell.length_c   1.000
_cell.angle_alpha   90.00
_cell.angle_beta   90.00
_cell.angle_gamma   90.00
#
_symmetry.space_group_name_H-M   'P 1'
#
loop_
_entity.id
_entity.type
_entity.pdbx_description
1 polymer ?
#
loop_
_entity_poly.entity_id
_entity_poly.type
_entity_poly.pdbx_seq_one_letter_code
_entity_poly.pdbx_strand_id
1 'polypeptide(L)'
;MTHDKAKQDSIIDIADTIGTRKTLNEIRFNGWERSEWLDNEYIRTLRKYLDDYNKGIVSNPALDPYKKQIKGQFVIYDINPYLLGGALIRITFLGMPDRVFSSWIYSNVNEKKEIVESYEFRSISIEEETTDMTKEDILQAIKEMEGLKLW
;
A
#
# COMPACT_ATOMS: atom_id res chain seq x y z
N MET A 1 -16.09 19.08 -64.35
CA MET A 1 -16.62 19.91 -63.23
C MET A 1 -17.78 19.11 -62.66
N THR A 2 -17.77 18.54 -61.46
CA THR A 2 -17.02 18.83 -60.24
C THR A 2 -17.11 17.55 -59.39
N HIS A 3 -15.97 17.03 -58.92
CA HIS A 3 -15.95 16.02 -57.87
C HIS A 3 -15.99 16.73 -56.53
N ASP A 4 -17.12 16.70 -55.83
CA ASP A 4 -17.17 17.11 -54.43
C ASP A 4 -16.90 15.88 -53.54
N LYS A 5 -15.69 15.89 -52.97
CA LYS A 5 -15.21 14.96 -51.97
C LYS A 5 -16.02 15.13 -50.69
N ALA A 6 -16.56 14.03 -50.18
CA ALA A 6 -17.05 13.94 -48.82
C ALA A 6 -15.94 14.38 -47.84
N LYS A 7 -16.25 15.38 -47.03
CA LYS A 7 -15.41 15.86 -45.92
C LYS A 7 -15.54 14.86 -44.77
N GLN A 8 -14.70 13.82 -44.79
CA GLN A 8 -14.49 12.91 -43.67
C GLN A 8 -13.45 13.52 -42.75
N ASP A 9 -13.88 14.48 -41.93
CA ASP A 9 -13.07 15.05 -40.85
C ASP A 9 -13.60 14.57 -39.50
N SER A 10 -12.66 14.22 -38.60
CA SER A 10 -12.79 13.91 -37.17
C SER A 10 -12.99 12.44 -36.73
N ILE A 11 -12.10 11.53 -37.18
CA ILE A 11 -11.83 10.28 -36.42
C ILE A 11 -10.38 10.24 -35.88
N ILE A 12 -9.57 11.27 -36.10
CA ILE A 12 -8.18 11.30 -35.64
C ILE A 12 -8.05 12.36 -34.55
N ASP A 13 -7.93 11.90 -33.30
CA ASP A 13 -7.11 12.51 -32.22
C ASP A 13 -7.43 11.99 -30.79
N ILE A 14 -7.85 10.71 -30.66
CA ILE A 14 -7.92 10.06 -29.32
C ILE A 14 -6.74 9.09 -29.11
N ALA A 15 -6.03 8.72 -30.17
CA ALA A 15 -4.92 7.76 -30.07
C ALA A 15 -3.61 8.38 -29.56
N ASP A 16 -3.34 9.66 -29.85
CA ASP A 16 -2.04 10.30 -29.57
C ASP A 16 -1.88 10.87 -28.14
N THR A 17 -2.94 10.87 -27.33
CA THR A 17 -2.87 11.28 -25.91
C THR A 17 -2.73 10.11 -24.93
N ILE A 18 -2.81 8.87 -25.41
CA ILE A 18 -2.71 7.67 -24.56
C ILE A 18 -1.23 7.30 -24.29
N GLY A 19 -0.29 7.80 -25.09
CA GLY A 19 1.12 7.40 -25.03
C GLY A 19 2.06 8.16 -24.08
N THR A 20 1.63 9.24 -23.42
CA THR A 20 2.55 10.13 -22.66
C THR A 20 2.22 10.32 -21.19
N ARG A 21 1.02 9.97 -20.74
CA ARG A 21 0.60 10.21 -19.36
C ARG A 21 0.87 9.01 -18.47
N LYS A 22 1.56 9.22 -17.35
CA LYS A 22 1.79 8.17 -16.35
C LYS A 22 0.46 7.61 -15.85
N THR A 23 0.38 6.30 -15.76
CA THR A 23 -0.64 5.56 -15.02
C THR A 23 -0.62 5.96 -13.55
N LEU A 24 -1.72 5.74 -12.84
CA LEU A 24 -1.79 6.06 -11.40
C LEU A 24 -0.72 5.34 -10.58
N ASN A 25 -0.35 4.11 -10.96
CA ASN A 25 0.69 3.36 -10.25
C ASN A 25 2.10 3.81 -10.64
N GLU A 26 2.32 4.27 -11.87
CA GLU A 26 3.57 4.95 -12.21
C GLU A 26 3.71 6.26 -11.41
N ILE A 27 2.63 7.01 -11.19
CA ILE A 27 2.68 8.21 -10.34
C ILE A 27 3.02 7.83 -8.88
N ARG A 28 2.49 6.71 -8.37
CA ARG A 28 2.71 6.29 -6.97
C ARG A 28 4.08 5.67 -6.71
N PHE A 29 4.56 4.83 -7.63
CA PHE A 29 5.60 3.84 -7.33
C PHE A 29 6.74 3.83 -8.35
N ASN A 30 6.68 4.63 -9.44
CA ASN A 30 7.76 4.63 -10.41
C ASN A 30 9.08 5.06 -9.75
N GLY A 31 10.14 4.30 -10.00
CA GLY A 31 11.46 4.51 -9.40
C GLY A 31 11.58 4.09 -7.93
N TRP A 32 10.58 3.39 -7.37
CA TRP A 32 10.73 2.77 -6.06
C TRP A 32 11.66 1.56 -6.14
N GLU A 33 12.72 1.58 -5.35
CA GLU A 33 13.59 0.46 -5.10
C GLU A 33 13.16 -0.26 -3.82
N ARG A 34 13.89 -1.33 -3.46
CA ARG A 34 13.62 -2.11 -2.25
C ARG A 34 13.51 -1.24 -0.99
N SER A 35 14.32 -0.19 -0.86
CA SER A 35 14.29 0.73 0.29
C SER A 35 12.96 1.46 0.42
N GLU A 36 12.40 1.95 -0.69
CA GLU A 36 11.13 2.69 -0.68
C GLU A 36 9.98 1.74 -0.35
N TRP A 37 10.02 0.50 -0.80
CA TRP A 37 9.03 -0.51 -0.40
C TRP A 37 9.08 -0.81 1.10
N LEU A 38 10.26 -0.75 1.73
CA LEU A 38 10.43 -1.04 3.16
C LEU A 38 10.26 0.18 4.07
N ASP A 39 10.28 1.42 3.54
CA ASP A 39 10.15 2.66 4.33
C ASP A 39 9.44 3.81 3.59
N ASN A 40 8.11 3.80 3.63
CA ASN A 40 7.27 4.79 2.93
C ASN A 40 6.08 5.30 3.76
N GLU A 41 5.38 6.29 3.20
CA GLU A 41 4.21 6.93 3.82
C GLU A 41 3.00 6.00 3.97
N TYR A 42 2.86 4.94 3.16
CA TYR A 42 1.79 3.97 3.37
C TYR A 42 1.99 3.23 4.70
N ILE A 43 3.23 2.82 4.99
CA ILE A 43 3.56 2.16 6.26
C ILE A 43 3.41 3.13 7.44
N ARG A 44 3.86 4.39 7.31
CA ARG A 44 3.66 5.42 8.34
C ARG A 44 2.18 5.69 8.62
N THR A 45 1.34 5.67 7.59
CA THR A 45 -0.11 5.80 7.72
C THR A 45 -0.71 4.62 8.49
N LEU A 46 -0.28 3.39 8.19
CA LEU A 46 -0.69 2.19 8.92
C LEU A 46 -0.24 2.25 10.40
N ARG A 47 1.03 2.57 10.66
CA ARG A 47 1.57 2.74 12.02
C ARG A 47 0.76 3.75 12.82
N LYS A 48 0.49 4.93 12.25
CA LYS A 48 -0.31 5.96 12.89
C LYS A 48 -1.71 5.45 13.24
N TYR A 49 -2.37 4.76 12.31
CA TYR A 49 -3.70 4.19 12.57
C TYR A 49 -3.67 3.19 13.74
N LEU A 50 -2.69 2.28 13.77
CA LEU A 50 -2.54 1.31 14.84
C LEU A 50 -2.22 1.99 16.19
N ASP A 51 -1.45 3.08 16.20
CA ASP A 51 -1.20 3.88 17.39
C ASP A 51 -2.47 4.56 17.90
N ASP A 52 -3.24 5.18 17.00
CA ASP A 52 -4.52 5.81 17.32
C ASP A 52 -5.51 4.77 17.87
N TYR A 53 -5.54 3.56 17.30
CA TYR A 53 -6.35 2.44 17.80
C TYR A 53 -5.92 2.01 19.21
N ASN A 54 -4.61 1.84 19.42
CA ASN A 54 -4.05 1.43 20.71
C ASN A 54 -4.26 2.48 21.82
N LYS A 55 -4.31 3.76 21.45
CA LYS A 55 -4.68 4.88 22.34
C LYS A 55 -6.20 5.01 22.57
N GLY A 56 -7.02 4.25 21.84
CA GLY A 56 -8.47 4.33 21.90
C GLY A 56 -9.07 5.56 21.20
N ILE A 57 -8.31 6.23 20.33
CA ILE A 57 -8.76 7.37 19.52
C ILE A 57 -9.70 6.88 18.41
N VAL A 58 -9.43 5.68 17.86
CA VAL A 58 -10.29 5.01 16.89
C VAL A 58 -10.68 3.62 17.38
N SER A 59 -11.83 3.13 16.95
CA SER A 59 -12.29 1.75 17.19
C SER A 59 -12.17 0.92 15.91
N ASN A 60 -11.87 -0.37 16.08
CA ASN A 60 -11.86 -1.31 14.97
C ASN A 60 -12.24 -2.72 15.47
N PRO A 61 -13.50 -3.14 15.25
CA PRO A 61 -13.98 -4.45 15.69
C PRO A 61 -13.19 -5.62 15.13
N ALA A 62 -12.54 -5.47 13.96
CA ALA A 62 -11.72 -6.54 13.38
C ALA A 62 -10.41 -6.77 14.16
N LEU A 63 -9.95 -5.77 14.91
CA LEU A 63 -8.74 -5.83 15.72
C LEU A 63 -8.99 -6.14 17.20
N ASP A 64 -10.21 -5.88 17.69
CA ASP A 64 -10.57 -6.05 19.10
C ASP A 64 -10.27 -7.44 19.68
N PRO A 65 -10.49 -8.57 18.95
CA PRO A 65 -10.12 -9.90 19.43
C PRO A 65 -8.62 -10.06 19.72
N TYR A 66 -7.77 -9.24 19.09
CA TYR A 66 -6.31 -9.36 19.11
C TYR A 66 -5.64 -8.20 19.87
N LYS A 67 -6.43 -7.31 20.49
CA LYS A 67 -5.98 -6.06 21.11
C LYS A 67 -4.84 -6.22 22.11
N LYS A 68 -4.70 -7.36 22.79
CA LYS A 68 -3.59 -7.58 23.74
C LYS A 68 -2.27 -7.86 23.02
N GLN A 69 -2.33 -8.57 21.90
CA GLN A 69 -1.18 -9.05 21.14
C GLN A 69 -0.66 -8.02 20.13
N ILE A 70 -1.55 -7.19 19.57
CA ILE A 70 -1.21 -6.18 18.54
C ILE A 70 -0.80 -4.81 19.09
N LYS A 71 -0.64 -4.67 20.42
CA LYS A 71 -0.16 -3.44 21.07
C LYS A 71 1.31 -3.11 20.76
N GLY A 72 2.04 -4.06 20.20
CA GLY A 72 3.47 -3.99 20.01
C GLY A 72 3.90 -3.53 18.63
N GLN A 73 5.15 -3.84 18.35
CA GLN A 73 5.78 -3.61 17.06
C GLN A 73 5.35 -4.66 16.05
N PHE A 74 5.43 -4.32 14.77
CA PHE A 74 5.20 -5.25 13.66
C PHE A 74 6.34 -5.16 12.64
N VAL A 75 6.43 -6.18 11.79
CA VAL A 75 7.26 -6.16 10.59
C VAL A 75 6.38 -6.22 9.35
N ILE A 76 6.91 -5.71 8.24
CA ILE A 76 6.29 -5.87 6.93
C ILE A 76 6.62 -7.28 6.45
N TYR A 77 5.59 -8.10 6.28
CA TYR A 77 5.71 -9.42 5.67
C TYR A 77 5.80 -9.28 4.14
N ASP A 78 4.95 -8.43 3.57
CA ASP A 78 4.90 -8.14 2.15
C ASP A 78 4.19 -6.80 1.88
N ILE A 79 4.50 -6.13 0.78
CA ILE A 79 3.85 -4.89 0.37
C ILE A 79 3.86 -4.77 -1.15
N ASN A 80 2.68 -4.53 -1.73
CA ASN A 80 2.51 -4.46 -3.18
C ASN A 80 1.53 -3.35 -3.57
N PRO A 81 1.60 -2.83 -4.81
CA PRO A 81 0.52 -2.03 -5.37
C PRO A 81 -0.82 -2.76 -5.26
N TYR A 82 -1.88 -2.04 -4.88
CA TYR A 82 -3.22 -2.61 -4.79
C TYR A 82 -4.10 -2.20 -5.96
N LEU A 83 -4.94 -3.13 -6.43
CA LEU A 83 -5.83 -2.92 -7.57
C LEU A 83 -6.78 -1.74 -7.35
N LEU A 84 -7.24 -1.53 -6.11
CA LEU A 84 -8.13 -0.42 -5.74
C LEU A 84 -7.37 0.90 -5.45
N GLY A 85 -6.08 0.95 -5.78
CA GLY A 85 -5.21 2.11 -5.60
C GLY A 85 -4.49 2.13 -4.25
N GLY A 86 -3.28 2.68 -4.26
CA GLY A 86 -2.40 2.67 -3.09
C GLY A 86 -1.71 1.31 -2.90
N ALA A 87 -1.46 0.93 -1.65
CA ALA A 87 -0.70 -0.25 -1.30
C ALA A 87 -1.51 -1.23 -0.43
N LEU A 88 -1.34 -2.52 -0.71
CA LEU A 88 -1.72 -3.60 0.18
C LEU A 88 -0.47 -3.99 0.97
N ILE A 89 -0.57 -3.93 2.29
CA ILE A 89 0.52 -4.17 3.22
C ILE A 89 0.14 -5.37 4.08
N ARG A 90 0.92 -6.44 3.98
CA ARG A 90 0.81 -7.61 4.84
C ARG A 90 1.81 -7.46 5.98
N ILE A 91 1.33 -7.54 7.21
CA ILE A 91 2.15 -7.36 8.41
C ILE A 91 2.00 -8.55 9.35
N THR A 92 3.02 -8.72 10.17
CA THR A 92 3.02 -9.68 11.26
C THR A 92 3.46 -8.97 12.54
N PHE A 93 2.67 -9.10 13.61
CA PHE A 93 2.98 -8.49 14.89
C PHE A 93 3.99 -9.35 15.66
N LEU A 94 4.94 -8.70 16.33
CA LEU A 94 5.95 -9.41 17.12
C LEU A 94 5.34 -10.22 18.28
N GLY A 95 4.16 -9.81 18.78
CA GLY A 95 3.39 -10.51 19.81
C GLY A 95 2.49 -11.63 19.29
N MET A 96 2.41 -11.81 17.97
CA MET A 96 1.62 -12.85 17.30
C MET A 96 2.28 -13.18 15.96
N PRO A 97 3.49 -13.77 15.99
CA PRO A 97 4.33 -13.94 14.80
C PRO A 97 3.77 -14.99 13.81
N ASP A 98 2.89 -15.86 14.26
CA ASP A 98 2.24 -16.91 13.48
C ASP A 98 1.08 -16.39 12.61
N ARG A 99 0.72 -15.10 12.73
CA ARG A 99 -0.46 -14.53 12.05
C ARG A 99 -0.12 -13.38 11.12
N VAL A 100 -0.77 -13.37 9.97
CA VAL A 100 -0.66 -12.31 8.97
C VAL A 100 -1.91 -11.44 8.99
N PHE A 101 -1.70 -10.13 8.92
CA PHE A 101 -2.75 -9.13 8.77
C PHE A 101 -2.57 -8.41 7.46
N SER A 102 -3.62 -8.34 6.65
CA SER A 102 -3.66 -7.54 5.42
C SER A 102 -4.25 -6.18 5.71
N SER A 103 -3.55 -5.12 5.35
CA SER A 103 -4.04 -3.74 5.43
C SER A 103 -3.98 -3.05 4.09
N TRP A 104 -5.05 -2.32 3.76
CA TRP A 104 -5.08 -1.47 2.59
C TRP A 104 -4.95 -0.01 2.99
N ILE A 105 -3.94 0.65 2.42
CA ILE A 105 -3.73 2.08 2.50
C ILE A 105 -3.91 2.67 1.10
N TYR A 106 -4.95 3.48 0.94
CA TYR A 106 -5.21 4.20 -0.30
C TYR A 106 -4.31 5.44 -0.41
N SER A 107 -3.99 5.86 -1.63
CA SER A 107 -3.34 7.15 -1.89
C SER A 107 -4.07 7.96 -2.95
N ASN A 108 -4.38 9.20 -2.61
CA ASN A 108 -5.00 10.15 -3.53
C ASN A 108 -3.94 10.72 -4.47
N VAL A 109 -4.19 10.64 -5.78
CA VAL A 109 -3.23 11.06 -6.80
C VAL A 109 -3.77 12.27 -7.56
N ASN A 110 -2.96 13.31 -7.65
CA ASN A 110 -3.21 14.42 -8.56
C ASN A 110 -2.59 14.11 -9.92
N GLU A 111 -3.38 13.56 -10.83
CA GLU A 111 -2.89 13.16 -12.14
C GLU A 111 -2.44 14.33 -13.04
N LYS A 112 -2.81 15.58 -12.72
CA LYS A 112 -2.35 16.75 -13.49
C LYS A 112 -0.95 17.18 -13.05
N LYS A 113 -0.67 17.05 -11.75
CA LYS A 113 0.63 17.36 -11.15
C LYS A 113 1.57 16.15 -11.10
N GLU A 114 1.04 14.95 -11.39
CA GLU A 114 1.74 13.67 -11.26
C GLU A 114 2.35 13.45 -9.87
N ILE A 115 1.58 13.75 -8.81
CA ILE A 115 2.00 13.55 -7.42
C ILE A 115 0.94 12.83 -6.60
N VAL A 116 1.37 12.17 -5.52
CA VAL A 116 0.51 11.71 -4.44
C VAL A 116 0.23 12.88 -3.48
N GLU A 117 -1.03 13.18 -3.21
CA GLU A 117 -1.45 14.29 -2.34
C GLU A 117 -1.67 13.85 -0.89
N SER A 118 -2.15 12.63 -0.68
CA SER A 118 -2.47 12.12 0.66
C SER A 118 -2.55 10.59 0.69
N TYR A 119 -2.51 10.06 1.91
CA TYR A 119 -2.63 8.64 2.22
C TYR A 119 -3.77 8.44 3.20
N GLU A 120 -4.54 7.36 3.03
CA GLU A 120 -5.72 7.08 3.83
C GLU A 120 -5.78 5.59 4.20
N PHE A 121 -5.88 5.30 5.49
CA PHE A 121 -6.18 3.96 5.96
C PHE A 121 -7.59 3.55 5.52
N ARG A 122 -7.74 2.40 4.86
CA ARG A 122 -9.04 1.88 4.41
C ARG A 122 -9.50 0.67 5.18
N SER A 123 -8.61 -0.31 5.38
CA SER A 123 -8.97 -1.54 6.06
C SER A 123 -7.76 -2.25 6.65
N ILE A 124 -8.05 -3.12 7.63
CA ILE A 124 -7.16 -4.16 8.10
C ILE A 124 -7.98 -5.37 8.51
N SER A 125 -7.49 -6.56 8.17
CA SER A 125 -8.11 -7.83 8.55
C SER A 125 -7.05 -8.90 8.74
N ILE A 126 -7.33 -9.87 9.61
CA ILE A 126 -6.51 -11.07 9.72
C ILE A 126 -6.71 -11.94 8.47
N GLU A 127 -5.64 -12.54 7.97
CA GLU A 127 -5.71 -13.51 6.88
C GLU A 127 -5.90 -14.92 7.45
N GLU A 128 -6.43 -15.83 6.62
CA GLU A 128 -6.47 -17.26 6.95
C GLU A 128 -5.08 -17.89 6.92
N GLU A 129 -4.16 -17.30 6.15
CA GLU A 129 -2.76 -17.69 6.10
C GLU A 129 -2.10 -17.50 7.48
N THR A 130 -1.46 -18.57 7.93
CA THR A 130 -0.58 -18.58 9.10
C THR A 130 0.86 -18.76 8.65
N THR A 131 1.79 -18.31 9.47
CA THR A 131 3.23 -18.55 9.27
C THR A 131 3.77 -19.41 10.40
N ASP A 132 4.85 -20.14 10.13
CA ASP A 132 5.61 -20.84 11.17
C ASP A 132 6.68 -19.94 11.83
N MET A 133 6.64 -18.63 11.55
CA MET A 133 7.62 -17.69 12.08
C MET A 133 7.47 -17.55 13.59
N THR A 134 8.60 -17.64 14.28
CA THR A 134 8.71 -17.26 15.68
C THR A 134 9.09 -15.80 15.83
N LYS A 135 9.02 -15.30 17.07
CA LYS A 135 9.53 -13.97 17.39
C LYS A 135 11.03 -13.88 17.10
N GLU A 136 11.77 -14.93 17.42
CA GLU A 136 13.21 -15.04 17.21
C GLU A 136 13.56 -14.98 15.71
N ASP A 137 12.77 -15.65 14.86
CA ASP A 137 12.95 -15.60 13.40
C ASP A 137 12.77 -14.19 12.85
N ILE A 138 11.74 -13.46 13.30
CA ILE A 138 11.53 -12.05 12.92
C ILE A 138 12.73 -11.20 13.31
N LEU A 139 13.21 -11.35 14.56
CA LEU A 139 14.35 -10.58 15.07
C LEU A 139 15.65 -10.93 14.35
N GLN A 140 15.80 -12.18 13.89
CA GLN A 140 16.95 -12.60 13.10
C GLN A 140 16.87 -12.03 11.67
N ALA A 141 15.71 -12.10 11.03
CA ALA A 141 15.48 -11.54 9.70
C ALA A 141 15.82 -10.03 9.64
N ILE A 142 15.46 -9.26 10.67
CA ILE A 142 15.82 -7.82 10.74
C ILE A 142 17.34 -7.57 10.73
N LYS A 143 18.13 -8.49 11.29
CA LYS A 143 19.60 -8.35 11.29
C LYS A 143 20.22 -8.70 9.95
N GLU A 144 19.61 -9.65 9.23
CA GLU A 144 20.15 -10.20 7.99
C GLU A 144 19.66 -9.45 6.75
N MET A 145 18.45 -8.90 6.80
CA MET A 145 17.81 -8.22 5.68
C MET A 145 17.91 -6.71 5.83
N GLU A 146 18.77 -6.10 5.00
CA GLU A 146 18.92 -4.65 4.96
C GLU A 146 17.58 -3.95 4.66
N GLY A 147 17.25 -2.95 5.48
CA GLY A 147 16.01 -2.17 5.37
C GLY A 147 14.81 -2.76 6.12
N LEU A 148 14.81 -4.06 6.44
CA LEU A 148 13.74 -4.63 7.28
C LEU A 148 13.89 -4.10 8.71
N LYS A 149 12.78 -3.63 9.30
CA LYS A 149 12.79 -3.03 10.64
C LYS A 149 11.48 -3.27 11.37
N LEU A 150 11.52 -3.06 12.69
CA LEU A 150 10.32 -3.00 13.52
C LEU A 150 9.66 -1.64 13.37
N TRP A 151 8.36 -1.67 13.09
CA TRP A 151 7.47 -0.51 13.05
C TRP A 151 6.59 -0.45 14.30
#